data_AF-A0AAD8RGY6-F1
#
_entry.id   AF-A0AAD8RGY6-F1
#
_cell.length_a   1.000
_cell.length_b   1.000
_cell.length_c   1.000
_cell.angle_alpha   90.00
_cell.angle_beta   90.00
_cell.angle_gamma   90.00
#
_symmetry.space_group_name_H-M   'P 1'
#
loop_
_entity.id
_entity.type
_entity.pdbx_description
1 polymer ?
#
loop_
_entity_poly.entity_id
_entity_poly.type
_entity_poly.pdbx_seq_one_letter_code
_entity_poly.pdbx_strand_id
1 'polypeptide(L)'
;MEAGDLEAGRAGYGRRRRPALGRSASTMEVRGIDDDRAGVSSQVWVACMMVKVDGDIQLDLIDGTIYLSFMEKKDKKSMASIQNDLSLQEALQKFLDGFNPMQTLPYGTGDIMRMDNIVWKLKLLKSGAAYANSRLHAVQAEVLLLASGNENLSPTGEANRLLKTLNNCKARYFRNRGHTLLMEHDFNLLTVIKGVNMYRRGRKRDVVTDFLPPTLSEFKKTFGEDFKQFNQLLSPVMLSTLETGKIVRGLIGVPDKGPVLFVGYHQLMAMELSTLLEGLFREKKAVRGLAHKVFFEGNFGTLHEELSLFDALCMYGAVPINPTNMYKLFQRNEFVLLYPGGVREALHRKGESYQCFWPNKPEFVRMAARFGVTIVPFGCVGEDDFFEVVVDYNDQKNIPYLRDWITSFNEDLPSVRDTVIGENGNQDVHLPVLLPKVPGRLYFLFGKPIVTKGMDNLLSDSKQANDLYLHTKLEVENLISYLKRKREEDPYRSITPRILYQAIWGASAQVPTFEP
;
A
#
# COMPACT_ATOMS: atom_id res chain seq x y z
N MET A 1 36.01 21.50 39.09
CA MET A 1 37.44 21.77 39.34
C MET A 1 38.20 20.85 38.40
N GLU A 2 38.85 21.24 37.32
CA GLU A 2 39.20 22.50 36.63
C GLU A 2 39.18 22.13 35.11
N ALA A 3 38.70 22.94 34.15
CA ALA A 3 39.35 24.11 33.51
C ALA A 3 40.84 23.82 33.16
N GLY A 4 41.39 24.07 31.98
CA GLY A 4 41.06 24.93 30.83
C GLY A 4 42.39 25.35 30.16
N ASP A 5 42.29 25.83 28.92
CA ASP A 5 43.26 26.66 28.15
C ASP A 5 44.37 25.96 27.34
N LEU A 6 44.45 26.06 25.99
CA LEU A 6 44.51 27.18 25.02
C LEU A 6 45.87 27.89 24.94
N GLU A 7 46.55 27.72 23.80
CA GLU A 7 47.20 28.74 22.93
C GLU A 7 47.93 28.00 21.78
N ALA A 8 47.58 28.14 20.49
CA ALA A 8 47.67 29.29 19.58
C ALA A 8 49.08 29.56 18.99
N GLY A 9 49.22 29.32 17.67
CA GLY A 9 49.90 30.26 16.77
C GLY A 9 51.29 29.89 16.22
N ARG A 10 51.34 29.46 14.94
CA ARG A 10 52.12 30.16 13.90
C ARG A 10 51.74 29.69 12.49
N ALA A 11 51.31 30.66 11.70
CA ALA A 11 50.96 30.54 10.29
C ALA A 11 52.15 30.99 9.40
N GLY A 12 52.18 30.49 8.16
CA GLY A 12 52.45 31.36 7.00
C GLY A 12 53.52 30.91 5.99
N TYR A 13 53.07 30.86 4.74
CA TYR A 13 53.75 30.87 3.41
C TYR A 13 53.67 29.51 2.67
N GLY A 14 52.92 29.32 1.58
CA GLY A 14 52.19 30.24 0.70
C GLY A 14 52.61 30.00 -0.75
N ARG A 15 51.75 29.36 -1.55
CA ARG A 15 51.68 29.62 -3.00
C ARG A 15 50.23 29.68 -3.46
N ARG A 16 49.85 30.90 -3.83
CA ARG A 16 48.57 31.34 -4.40
C ARG A 16 48.44 30.87 -5.86
N ARG A 17 47.23 30.50 -6.27
CA ARG A 17 46.67 30.91 -7.56
C ARG A 17 45.33 31.60 -7.30
N ARG A 18 45.16 32.77 -7.92
CA ARG A 18 43.99 33.65 -7.77
C ARG A 18 42.76 33.11 -8.52
N PRO A 19 41.55 33.48 -8.07
CA PRO A 19 40.27 33.13 -8.68
C PRO A 19 39.89 34.09 -9.82
N ALA A 20 39.12 33.60 -10.78
CA ALA A 20 38.42 34.44 -11.76
C ALA A 20 36.94 34.58 -11.37
N LEU A 21 36.47 35.83 -11.45
CA LEU A 21 35.19 36.39 -11.04
C LEU A 21 33.94 35.70 -11.61
N GLY A 22 32.81 35.82 -10.89
CA GLY A 22 31.50 35.91 -11.55
C GLY A 22 30.24 35.70 -10.69
N ARG A 23 29.83 36.74 -9.94
CA ARG A 23 28.44 37.22 -9.67
C ARG A 23 27.35 36.20 -9.22
N SER A 24 26.95 36.16 -7.95
CA SER A 24 25.98 37.02 -7.21
C SER A 24 24.49 36.68 -7.39
N ALA A 25 23.87 36.26 -6.28
CA ALA A 25 22.48 36.46 -5.80
C ALA A 25 21.30 36.03 -6.72
N SER A 26 20.14 35.58 -6.26
CA SER A 26 19.38 35.91 -5.04
C SER A 26 18.22 34.91 -4.84
N THR A 27 17.87 34.66 -3.59
CA THR A 27 16.61 34.13 -3.07
C THR A 27 15.40 35.00 -3.46
N MET A 28 14.24 34.39 -3.73
CA MET A 28 12.95 35.07 -3.57
C MET A 28 11.81 34.11 -3.20
N GLU A 29 11.00 34.55 -2.24
CA GLU A 29 9.91 33.87 -1.53
C GLU A 29 8.64 33.61 -2.36
N VAL A 30 7.86 32.65 -1.87
CA VAL A 30 6.46 32.34 -2.25
C VAL A 30 5.49 33.26 -1.51
N ARG A 31 4.46 33.79 -2.19
CA ARG A 31 3.14 34.12 -1.60
C ARG A 31 2.02 33.86 -2.61
N GLY A 32 0.97 33.15 -2.18
CA GLY A 32 -0.22 32.80 -2.97
C GLY A 32 -1.36 33.81 -2.89
N ILE A 33 -2.47 33.51 -3.59
CA ILE A 33 -3.88 33.86 -3.30
C ILE A 33 -4.79 33.08 -4.28
N ASP A 34 -5.94 32.64 -3.76
CA ASP A 34 -7.06 31.87 -4.33
C ASP A 34 -7.82 32.56 -5.49
N ASP A 35 -8.51 31.77 -6.34
CA ASP A 35 -9.98 31.60 -6.37
C ASP A 35 -10.53 31.19 -7.76
N ASP A 36 -11.65 30.47 -7.71
CA ASP A 36 -12.39 29.68 -8.70
C ASP A 36 -12.85 30.40 -9.99
N ARG A 37 -12.89 29.65 -11.11
CA ARG A 37 -14.14 29.16 -11.77
C ARG A 37 -13.92 28.59 -13.18
N ALA A 38 -14.30 27.31 -13.31
CA ALA A 38 -14.93 26.58 -14.42
C ALA A 38 -14.68 26.97 -15.90
N GLY A 39 -14.16 25.99 -16.66
CA GLY A 39 -14.26 25.90 -18.12
C GLY A 39 -13.67 24.58 -18.64
N VAL A 40 -14.54 23.69 -19.14
CA VAL A 40 -14.30 22.29 -19.48
C VAL A 40 -13.24 22.09 -20.58
N SER A 41 -12.22 21.26 -20.31
CA SER A 41 -11.29 20.69 -21.30
C SER A 41 -10.59 19.46 -20.70
N SER A 42 -10.77 18.27 -21.29
CA SER A 42 -10.14 17.03 -20.86
C SER A 42 -8.67 16.99 -21.29
N GLN A 43 -7.77 16.93 -20.31
CA GLN A 43 -6.33 16.75 -20.53
C GLN A 43 -5.83 15.55 -19.72
N VAL A 44 -5.20 14.59 -20.38
CA VAL A 44 -4.48 13.46 -19.76
C VAL A 44 -3.01 13.82 -19.80
N TRP A 45 -2.37 13.91 -18.65
CA TRP A 45 -0.94 14.20 -18.54
C TRP A 45 -0.22 13.01 -17.90
N VAL A 46 0.87 12.59 -18.52
CA VAL A 46 1.70 11.46 -18.09
C VAL A 46 2.98 12.02 -17.50
N ALA A 47 3.21 11.80 -16.21
CA ALA A 47 4.50 12.01 -15.57
C ALA A 47 5.22 10.66 -15.45
N CYS A 48 6.29 10.47 -16.23
CA CYS A 48 7.12 9.28 -16.17
C CYS A 48 8.27 9.53 -15.19
N MET A 49 8.26 8.89 -14.02
CA MET A 49 9.38 8.98 -13.08
C MET A 49 10.29 7.75 -13.27
N MET A 50 11.47 7.98 -13.84
CA MET A 50 12.54 6.98 -13.91
C MET A 50 13.46 7.15 -12.69
N VAL A 51 13.43 6.21 -11.76
CA VAL A 51 14.37 6.20 -10.62
C VAL A 51 15.59 5.35 -10.99
N LYS A 52 16.73 6.00 -11.27
CA LYS A 52 18.03 5.33 -11.48
C LYS A 52 18.92 5.52 -10.25
N VAL A 53 19.64 4.47 -9.85
CA VAL A 53 20.68 4.50 -8.78
C VAL A 53 22.04 4.10 -9.37
N ASP A 54 22.94 5.09 -9.38
CA ASP A 54 24.41 5.20 -9.53
C ASP A 54 25.21 4.82 -10.79
N GLY A 55 26.10 5.77 -11.17
CA GLY A 55 27.32 5.62 -11.99
C GLY A 55 27.56 6.76 -13.00
N ASP A 56 28.25 7.84 -12.57
CA ASP A 56 28.88 8.97 -13.29
C ASP A 56 28.23 9.55 -14.56
N ILE A 57 27.68 10.77 -14.44
CA ILE A 57 27.96 11.95 -15.29
C ILE A 57 27.35 13.18 -14.57
N GLN A 58 28.18 14.22 -14.45
CA GLN A 58 27.92 15.52 -13.84
C GLN A 58 26.94 16.35 -14.70
N LEU A 59 25.84 16.84 -14.10
CA LEU A 59 25.03 18.00 -14.55
C LEU A 59 24.06 18.42 -13.41
N ASP A 60 24.47 19.42 -12.65
CA ASP A 60 23.70 20.12 -11.59
C ASP A 60 22.50 20.90 -12.18
N LEU A 61 21.35 21.18 -11.55
CA LEU A 61 20.55 20.71 -10.39
C LEU A 61 19.29 21.65 -10.41
N ILE A 62 18.04 21.18 -10.39
CA ILE A 62 17.29 20.88 -9.17
C ILE A 62 16.88 19.40 -9.23
N ASP A 63 17.59 18.56 -8.47
CA ASP A 63 17.36 17.15 -8.18
C ASP A 63 16.82 16.28 -9.33
N GLY A 64 17.53 16.32 -10.47
CA GLY A 64 17.84 15.11 -11.25
C GLY A 64 16.65 14.31 -11.82
N THR A 65 15.47 14.90 -11.96
CA THR A 65 14.27 14.23 -12.48
C THR A 65 13.97 14.71 -13.89
N ILE A 66 14.05 13.82 -14.88
CA ILE A 66 13.56 14.13 -16.23
C ILE A 66 12.03 14.11 -16.20
N TYR A 67 11.42 15.29 -16.17
CA TYR A 67 10.00 15.47 -16.40
C TYR A 67 9.71 15.40 -17.90
N LEU A 68 9.22 14.25 -18.38
CA LEU A 68 8.58 14.18 -19.69
C LEU A 68 7.08 14.36 -19.48
N SER A 69 6.57 15.52 -19.88
CA SER A 69 5.14 15.84 -19.90
C SER A 69 4.62 15.73 -21.33
N PHE A 70 3.59 14.91 -21.54
CA PHE A 70 2.96 14.71 -22.86
C PHE A 70 1.54 15.25 -22.87
N MET A 71 1.21 16.08 -23.87
CA MET A 71 -0.17 16.45 -24.23
C MET A 71 -0.70 15.53 -25.32
N GLU A 72 -1.88 14.95 -25.12
CA GLU A 72 -2.61 14.23 -26.16
C GLU A 72 -3.49 15.19 -26.98
N LYS A 73 -3.46 15.06 -28.32
CA LYS A 73 -4.35 15.78 -29.25
C LYS A 73 -5.35 14.78 -29.84
N LYS A 74 -6.66 15.05 -29.68
CA LYS A 74 -7.75 14.26 -30.24
C LYS A 74 -8.16 14.86 -31.59
N ASP A 75 -7.74 14.27 -32.72
CA ASP A 75 -8.52 14.25 -33.97
C ASP A 75 -7.83 13.44 -35.07
N LYS A 76 -8.41 12.30 -35.44
CA LYS A 76 -7.94 11.39 -36.50
C LYS A 76 -8.39 11.80 -37.92
N LYS A 77 -9.10 12.92 -38.11
CA LYS A 77 -9.63 13.33 -39.43
C LYS A 77 -8.74 14.29 -40.23
N SER A 78 -7.64 14.80 -39.69
CA SER A 78 -6.76 15.75 -40.41
C SER A 78 -5.48 15.15 -41.00
N MET A 79 -5.33 13.81 -40.98
CA MET A 79 -4.10 13.12 -41.42
C MET A 79 -3.87 13.08 -42.95
N ALA A 80 -4.63 13.83 -43.76
CA ALA A 80 -4.48 13.84 -45.22
C ALA A 80 -3.65 15.01 -45.78
N SER A 81 -3.10 15.91 -44.96
CA SER A 81 -2.30 17.03 -45.50
C SER A 81 -1.20 17.50 -44.54
N ILE A 82 -0.17 16.67 -44.37
CA ILE A 82 1.12 17.14 -43.82
C ILE A 82 2.21 16.91 -44.88
N GLN A 83 2.02 17.59 -46.00
CA GLN A 83 3.11 18.10 -46.83
C GLN A 83 2.86 19.60 -46.93
N ASN A 84 3.55 20.39 -46.08
CA ASN A 84 3.86 21.82 -46.19
C ASN A 84 3.89 22.49 -44.81
N ASP A 85 4.99 23.18 -44.52
CA ASP A 85 5.30 23.90 -43.26
C ASP A 85 4.25 24.98 -42.85
N LEU A 86 3.25 25.30 -43.69
CA LEU A 86 2.24 26.33 -43.41
C LEU A 86 1.12 25.90 -42.44
N SER A 87 0.80 24.61 -42.31
CA SER A 87 -0.37 24.16 -41.52
C SER A 87 -0.18 24.19 -39.99
N LEU A 88 1.08 24.21 -39.52
CA LEU A 88 1.39 24.24 -38.10
C LEU A 88 1.15 25.64 -37.50
N GLN A 89 1.42 26.69 -38.28
CA GLN A 89 1.33 28.08 -37.87
C GLN A 89 -0.14 28.50 -37.68
N GLU A 90 -1.03 28.08 -38.60
CA GLU A 90 -2.47 28.31 -38.50
C GLU A 90 -3.12 27.53 -37.34
N ALA A 91 -2.66 26.30 -37.07
CA ALA A 91 -3.14 25.49 -35.95
C ALA A 91 -2.67 26.04 -34.58
N LEU A 92 -1.49 26.68 -34.54
CA LEU A 92 -0.96 27.39 -33.38
C LEU A 92 -1.68 28.71 -33.14
N GLN A 93 -1.96 29.47 -34.21
CA GLN A 93 -2.68 30.72 -34.12
C GLN A 93 -4.09 30.48 -33.55
N LYS A 94 -4.82 29.49 -34.07
CA LYS A 94 -6.13 29.08 -33.52
C LYS A 94 -6.09 28.60 -32.06
N PHE A 95 -4.97 28.01 -31.62
CA PHE A 95 -4.79 27.58 -30.22
C PHE A 95 -4.51 28.77 -29.30
N LEU A 96 -3.73 29.75 -29.76
CA LEU A 96 -3.43 30.99 -29.03
C LEU A 96 -4.61 31.97 -29.02
N ASP A 97 -5.39 32.03 -30.10
CA ASP A 97 -6.62 32.83 -30.19
C ASP A 97 -7.69 32.33 -29.19
N GLY A 98 -7.60 31.06 -28.76
CA GLY A 98 -8.41 30.49 -27.67
C GLY A 98 -7.97 30.89 -26.25
N PHE A 99 -6.80 31.50 -26.08
CA PHE A 99 -6.23 31.95 -24.80
C PHE A 99 -6.57 33.41 -24.44
N ASN A 100 -7.59 33.99 -25.09
CA ASN A 100 -7.89 35.42 -25.05
C ASN A 100 -8.76 35.88 -23.85
N PRO A 101 -8.44 35.50 -22.59
CA PRO A 101 -8.64 36.40 -21.46
C PRO A 101 -7.34 36.76 -20.69
N MET A 102 -6.15 36.36 -21.14
CA MET A 102 -4.87 36.73 -20.49
C MET A 102 -4.25 38.02 -21.05
N GLN A 103 -4.98 39.14 -21.03
CA GLN A 103 -4.41 40.46 -21.40
C GLN A 103 -4.17 41.42 -20.23
N THR A 104 -4.26 40.97 -18.98
CA THR A 104 -3.94 41.85 -17.84
C THR A 104 -3.03 41.18 -16.82
N LEU A 105 -1.77 40.92 -17.20
CA LEU A 105 -0.67 40.90 -16.24
C LEU A 105 -0.17 42.35 -16.07
N PRO A 106 -0.05 42.90 -14.84
CA PRO A 106 0.58 44.19 -14.65
C PRO A 106 2.10 44.06 -14.85
N TYR A 107 2.60 44.73 -15.88
CA TYR A 107 3.96 45.28 -16.05
C TYR A 107 5.10 44.65 -15.23
N GLY A 108 6.00 43.90 -15.87
CA GLY A 108 7.29 43.58 -15.24
C GLY A 108 8.24 42.57 -15.90
N THR A 109 7.79 41.76 -16.85
CA THR A 109 8.66 40.79 -17.55
C THR A 109 8.29 40.74 -19.03
N GLY A 110 8.85 41.68 -19.79
CA GLY A 110 8.78 41.73 -21.24
C GLY A 110 9.66 40.66 -21.90
N ASP A 111 9.40 39.39 -21.61
CA ASP A 111 9.78 38.29 -22.50
C ASP A 111 8.48 37.71 -23.07
N ILE A 112 7.86 38.51 -23.93
CA ILE A 112 6.81 38.06 -24.84
C ILE A 112 7.42 36.89 -25.60
N MET A 113 7.02 35.66 -25.31
CA MET A 113 7.47 34.49 -26.06
C MET A 113 7.13 34.71 -27.53
N ARG A 114 8.12 35.13 -28.33
CA ARG A 114 7.96 35.34 -29.77
C ARG A 114 7.41 34.06 -30.40
N MET A 115 6.52 34.20 -31.37
CA MET A 115 5.91 33.06 -32.07
C MET A 115 6.95 32.06 -32.60
N ASP A 116 8.08 32.56 -33.10
CA ASP A 116 9.19 31.73 -33.55
C ASP A 116 9.79 30.86 -32.44
N ASN A 117 9.86 31.37 -31.20
CA ASN A 117 10.33 30.62 -30.04
C ASN A 117 9.34 29.52 -29.64
N ILE A 118 8.03 29.78 -29.73
CA ILE A 118 6.99 28.78 -29.46
C ILE A 118 7.03 27.67 -30.51
N VAL A 119 7.10 28.04 -31.79
CA VAL A 119 7.21 27.10 -32.91
C VAL A 119 8.47 26.25 -32.77
N TRP A 120 9.62 26.87 -32.47
CA TRP A 120 10.88 26.15 -32.26
C TRP A 120 10.79 25.18 -31.08
N LYS A 121 10.23 25.61 -29.93
CA LYS A 121 10.02 24.75 -28.76
C LYS A 121 9.10 23.56 -29.09
N LEU A 122 8.05 23.77 -29.87
CA LEU A 122 7.16 22.68 -30.30
C LEU A 122 7.83 21.71 -31.28
N LYS A 123 8.64 22.22 -32.22
CA LYS A 123 9.46 21.38 -33.11
C LYS A 123 10.46 20.54 -32.29
N LEU A 124 11.10 21.16 -31.29
CA LEU A 124 12.00 20.47 -30.37
C LEU A 124 11.28 19.38 -29.56
N LEU A 125 10.11 19.69 -28.97
CA LEU A 125 9.30 18.72 -28.23
C LEU A 125 8.86 17.56 -29.12
N LYS A 126 8.44 17.82 -30.36
CA LYS A 126 8.05 16.78 -31.32
C LYS A 126 9.23 15.86 -31.66
N SER A 127 10.41 16.42 -31.90
CA SER A 127 11.62 15.65 -32.18
C SER A 127 12.07 14.83 -30.97
N GLY A 128 12.09 15.45 -29.77
CA GLY A 128 12.41 14.78 -28.51
C GLY A 128 11.43 13.65 -28.18
N ALA A 129 10.13 13.87 -28.36
CA ALA A 129 9.11 12.83 -28.18
C ALA A 129 9.28 11.67 -29.16
N ALA A 130 9.58 11.93 -30.44
CA ALA A 130 9.85 10.88 -31.41
C ALA A 130 11.09 10.05 -31.03
N TYR A 131 12.16 10.71 -30.61
CA TYR A 131 13.37 10.04 -30.13
C TYR A 131 13.09 9.17 -28.89
N ALA A 132 12.44 9.73 -27.86
CA ALA A 132 12.10 9.00 -26.64
C ALA A 132 11.20 7.79 -26.94
N ASN A 133 10.14 7.98 -27.75
CA ASN A 133 9.24 6.91 -28.17
C ASN A 133 9.96 5.77 -28.90
N SER A 134 10.95 6.11 -29.74
CA SER A 134 11.77 5.10 -30.42
C SER A 134 12.65 4.28 -29.47
N ARG A 135 12.86 4.73 -28.23
CA ARG A 135 13.76 4.11 -27.25
C ARG A 135 13.06 3.54 -26.01
N LEU A 136 11.74 3.65 -25.90
CA LEU A 136 10.99 3.12 -24.74
C LEU A 136 11.27 1.63 -24.50
N HIS A 137 11.42 0.85 -25.56
CA HIS A 137 11.74 -0.58 -25.49
C HIS A 137 13.11 -0.88 -24.84
N ALA A 138 14.03 0.11 -24.81
CA ALA A 138 15.36 -0.04 -24.23
C ALA A 138 15.38 0.27 -22.72
N VAL A 139 14.27 0.74 -22.14
CA VAL A 139 14.17 1.03 -20.71
C VAL A 139 14.02 -0.28 -19.94
N GLN A 140 15.10 -0.66 -19.24
CA GLN A 140 15.13 -1.86 -18.38
C GLN A 140 14.88 -1.54 -16.89
N ALA A 141 14.99 -0.27 -16.51
CA ALA A 141 14.76 0.16 -15.13
C ALA A 141 13.30 -0.04 -14.70
N GLU A 142 13.06 -0.18 -13.40
CA GLU A 142 11.69 -0.13 -12.85
C GLU A 142 11.15 1.31 -12.98
N VAL A 143 9.95 1.44 -13.52
CA VAL A 143 9.31 2.73 -13.82
C VAL A 143 8.03 2.85 -13.01
N LEU A 144 7.89 3.98 -12.31
CA LEU A 144 6.62 4.39 -11.73
C LEU A 144 6.00 5.47 -12.62
N LEU A 145 4.88 5.13 -13.24
CA LEU A 145 4.09 6.02 -14.05
C LEU A 145 2.99 6.64 -13.20
N LEU A 146 3.00 7.97 -13.08
CA LEU A 146 1.93 8.73 -12.43
C LEU A 146 1.12 9.43 -13.53
N ALA A 147 -0.16 9.14 -13.60
CA ALA A 147 -1.06 9.76 -14.55
C ALA A 147 -2.14 10.53 -13.79
N SER A 148 -2.39 11.79 -14.13
CA SER A 148 -3.51 12.56 -13.59
C SER A 148 -4.47 12.96 -14.71
N GLY A 149 -5.76 13.07 -14.37
CA GLY A 149 -6.78 13.46 -15.34
C GLY A 149 -8.12 13.79 -14.70
N ASN A 150 -8.90 14.61 -15.41
CA ASN A 150 -10.11 15.25 -14.89
C ASN A 150 -11.43 14.47 -15.10
N GLU A 151 -11.40 13.16 -15.41
CA GLU A 151 -12.62 12.38 -15.63
C GLU A 151 -12.58 10.93 -15.11
N ASN A 152 -13.77 10.37 -14.83
CA ASN A 152 -14.05 8.99 -14.43
C ASN A 152 -13.80 7.92 -15.52
N LEU A 153 -12.99 8.23 -16.55
CA LEU A 153 -12.77 7.33 -17.68
C LEU A 153 -11.58 6.39 -17.43
N SER A 154 -11.74 5.13 -17.88
CA SER A 154 -10.68 4.12 -17.89
C SER A 154 -9.41 4.61 -18.58
N PRO A 155 -8.22 4.11 -18.17
CA PRO A 155 -6.94 4.51 -18.74
C PRO A 155 -6.82 4.10 -20.21
N THR A 156 -7.25 4.99 -21.10
CA THR A 156 -7.42 4.68 -22.54
C THR A 156 -6.51 5.50 -23.45
N GLY A 157 -5.77 6.46 -22.90
CA GLY A 157 -4.81 7.30 -23.62
C GLY A 157 -3.34 6.86 -23.44
N GLU A 158 -2.45 7.84 -23.41
CA GLU A 158 -0.99 7.68 -23.41
C GLU A 158 -0.44 6.80 -22.25
N ALA A 159 -1.00 6.92 -21.06
CA ALA A 159 -0.55 6.16 -19.90
C ALA A 159 -0.68 4.63 -20.10
N ASN A 160 -1.76 4.17 -20.74
CA ASN A 160 -1.95 2.76 -21.05
C ASN A 160 -1.02 2.29 -22.17
N ARG A 161 -0.74 3.15 -23.15
CA ARG A 161 0.27 2.87 -24.19
C ARG A 161 1.63 2.65 -23.55
N LEU A 162 2.04 3.53 -22.63
CA LEU A 162 3.32 3.42 -21.95
C LEU A 162 3.39 2.19 -21.04
N LEU A 163 2.33 1.90 -20.29
CA LEU A 163 2.23 0.69 -19.48
C LEU A 163 2.41 -0.58 -20.32
N LYS A 164 1.84 -0.64 -21.53
CA LYS A 164 1.99 -1.77 -22.46
C LYS A 164 3.36 -1.82 -23.15
N THR A 165 4.05 -0.69 -23.27
CA THR A 165 5.32 -0.58 -24.01
C THR A 165 6.53 -0.79 -23.10
N LEU A 166 6.44 -0.38 -21.84
CA LEU A 166 7.52 -0.47 -20.86
C LEU A 166 7.44 -1.81 -20.12
N ASN A 167 8.53 -2.58 -20.14
CA ASN A 167 8.56 -3.93 -19.57
C ASN A 167 8.40 -3.97 -18.04
N ASN A 168 8.93 -2.98 -17.32
CA ASN A 168 8.96 -2.93 -15.85
C ASN A 168 8.21 -1.70 -15.30
N CYS A 169 7.00 -1.46 -15.78
CA CYS A 169 6.22 -0.27 -15.43
C CYS A 169 5.07 -0.58 -14.48
N LYS A 170 4.94 0.20 -13.41
CA LYS A 170 3.74 0.27 -12.56
C LYS A 170 3.08 1.62 -12.76
N ALA A 171 1.76 1.66 -12.88
CA ALA A 171 1.03 2.90 -13.07
C ALA A 171 0.07 3.20 -11.91
N ARG A 172 -0.04 4.48 -11.54
CA ARG A 172 -1.05 5.01 -10.62
C ARG A 172 -1.76 6.17 -11.27
N TYR A 173 -3.09 6.10 -11.25
CA TYR A 173 -3.97 7.07 -11.89
C TYR A 173 -4.69 7.87 -10.82
N PHE A 174 -4.54 9.19 -10.93
CA PHE A 174 -5.13 10.16 -10.03
C PHE A 174 -6.27 10.90 -10.71
N ARG A 175 -7.48 10.69 -10.21
CA ARG A 175 -8.72 11.22 -10.79
C ARG A 175 -9.02 12.57 -10.17
N ASN A 176 -9.52 13.50 -10.97
CA ASN A 176 -9.86 14.86 -10.52
C ASN A 176 -8.67 15.63 -9.95
N ARG A 177 -7.46 15.28 -10.39
CA ARG A 177 -6.21 15.99 -10.05
C ARG A 177 -5.69 16.77 -11.24
N GLY A 178 -5.01 17.88 -10.94
CA GLY A 178 -4.44 18.78 -11.92
C GLY A 178 -3.22 18.19 -12.65
N HIS A 179 -2.75 18.94 -13.65
CA HIS A 179 -1.55 18.60 -14.42
C HIS A 179 -0.25 18.81 -13.63
N THR A 180 -0.32 19.48 -12.47
CA THR A 180 0.79 19.72 -11.54
C THR A 180 0.69 18.85 -10.29
N LEU A 181 0.41 17.55 -10.46
CA LEU A 181 0.20 16.58 -9.38
C LEU A 181 1.23 16.69 -8.23
N LEU A 182 2.51 16.86 -8.57
CA LEU A 182 3.61 16.94 -7.59
C LEU A 182 3.65 18.24 -6.78
N MET A 183 2.93 19.26 -7.22
CA MET A 183 2.83 20.57 -6.55
C MET A 183 1.55 20.69 -5.72
N GLU A 184 0.65 19.72 -5.80
CA GLU A 184 -0.59 19.72 -5.01
C GLU A 184 -0.27 19.46 -3.53
N HIS A 185 -0.88 20.26 -2.65
CA HIS A 185 -0.58 20.24 -1.21
C HIS A 185 -0.89 18.90 -0.52
N ASP A 186 -1.83 18.13 -1.04
CA ASP A 186 -2.30 16.87 -0.48
C ASP A 186 -1.66 15.64 -1.16
N PHE A 187 -0.77 15.84 -2.14
CA PHE A 187 -0.08 14.77 -2.83
C PHE A 187 1.24 14.40 -2.12
N ASN A 188 1.40 13.12 -1.76
CA ASN A 188 2.63 12.61 -1.17
C ASN A 188 3.26 11.51 -2.03
N LEU A 189 4.30 11.88 -2.78
CA LEU A 189 5.03 10.96 -3.66
C LEU A 189 5.61 9.76 -2.90
N LEU A 190 6.14 9.97 -1.68
CA LEU A 190 6.74 8.90 -0.89
C LEU A 190 5.68 7.85 -0.49
N THR A 191 4.47 8.28 -0.15
CA THR A 191 3.34 7.39 0.14
C THR A 191 3.01 6.52 -1.06
N VAL A 192 2.97 7.10 -2.26
CA VAL A 192 2.75 6.33 -3.50
C VAL A 192 3.88 5.31 -3.73
N ILE A 193 5.15 5.74 -3.62
CA ILE A 193 6.32 4.86 -3.79
C ILE A 193 6.31 3.69 -2.78
N LYS A 194 5.91 3.94 -1.53
CA LYS A 194 5.73 2.92 -0.50
C LYS A 194 4.61 1.94 -0.87
N GLY A 195 3.46 2.46 -1.33
CA GLY A 195 2.31 1.65 -1.75
C GLY A 195 2.65 0.68 -2.87
N VAL A 196 3.29 1.18 -3.94
CA VAL A 196 3.74 0.35 -5.08
C VAL A 196 4.96 -0.54 -4.76
N ASN A 197 5.42 -0.51 -3.51
CA ASN A 197 6.56 -1.26 -2.99
C ASN A 197 7.87 -1.00 -3.76
N MET A 198 8.11 0.23 -4.21
CA MET A 198 9.30 0.60 -5.02
C MET A 198 10.42 1.26 -4.21
N TYR A 199 10.16 1.59 -2.94
CA TYR A 199 11.19 2.15 -2.08
C TYR A 199 12.31 1.12 -1.80
N ARG A 200 13.57 1.55 -1.93
CA ARG A 200 14.77 0.75 -1.64
C ARG A 200 15.92 1.65 -1.21
N ARG A 201 16.79 1.19 -0.30
CA ARG A 201 17.98 1.95 0.16
C ARG A 201 19.26 1.59 -0.57
N GLY A 202 19.27 0.48 -1.31
CA GLY A 202 20.43 0.01 -2.03
C GLY A 202 20.09 -0.58 -3.40
N ARG A 203 21.10 -1.15 -4.06
CA ARG A 203 20.97 -1.72 -5.41
C ARG A 203 19.95 -2.86 -5.50
N LYS A 204 19.82 -3.66 -4.44
CA LYS A 204 18.82 -4.72 -4.31
C LYS A 204 17.80 -4.31 -3.24
N ARG A 205 16.50 -4.43 -3.56
CA ARG A 205 15.42 -4.18 -2.62
C ARG A 205 15.33 -5.31 -1.60
N ASP A 206 15.20 -4.97 -0.33
CA ASP A 206 14.89 -5.89 0.76
C ASP A 206 13.64 -5.41 1.49
N VAL A 207 12.54 -6.13 1.31
CA VAL A 207 11.20 -5.77 1.84
C VAL A 207 11.14 -5.68 3.37
N VAL A 208 12.11 -6.26 4.08
CA VAL A 208 12.20 -6.18 5.53
C VAL A 208 13.00 -4.95 5.95
N THR A 209 14.20 -4.76 5.39
CA THR A 209 15.12 -3.69 5.83
C THR A 209 14.84 -2.32 5.20
N ASP A 210 14.26 -2.30 4.00
CA ASP A 210 13.87 -1.07 3.31
C ASP A 210 12.51 -0.55 3.79
N PHE A 211 11.82 -1.24 4.71
CA PHE A 211 10.53 -0.78 5.21
C PHE A 211 10.64 0.58 5.92
N LEU A 212 9.72 1.48 5.55
CA LEU A 212 9.48 2.72 6.25
C LEU A 212 8.12 2.64 6.95
N PRO A 213 8.06 2.80 8.29
CA PRO A 213 6.79 2.83 8.99
C PRO A 213 5.90 3.97 8.46
N PRO A 214 4.57 3.82 8.55
CA PRO A 214 3.63 4.88 8.22
C PRO A 214 3.87 6.10 9.12
N THR A 215 3.82 7.29 8.53
CA THR A 215 3.80 8.55 9.27
C THR A 215 2.44 8.74 9.94
N LEU A 216 2.34 9.65 10.91
CA LEU A 216 1.06 9.97 11.55
C LEU A 216 0.03 10.52 10.56
N SER A 217 0.47 11.25 9.53
CA SER A 217 -0.42 11.77 8.48
C SER A 217 -0.96 10.64 7.61
N GLU A 218 -0.11 9.69 7.19
CA GLU A 218 -0.54 8.49 6.46
C GLU A 218 -1.52 7.67 7.31
N PHE A 219 -1.23 7.48 8.61
CA PHE A 219 -2.12 6.80 9.54
C PHE A 219 -3.50 7.46 9.65
N LYS A 220 -3.54 8.79 9.84
CA LYS A 220 -4.79 9.55 9.93
C LYS A 220 -5.57 9.53 8.62
N LYS A 221 -4.91 9.60 7.47
CA LYS A 221 -5.56 9.49 6.17
C LYS A 221 -6.18 8.09 5.99
N THR A 222 -5.39 7.03 6.18
CA THR A 222 -5.87 5.66 6.01
C THR A 222 -7.04 5.35 6.95
N PHE A 223 -6.90 5.53 8.26
CA PHE A 223 -7.91 5.06 9.21
C PHE A 223 -8.93 6.14 9.62
N GLY A 224 -8.58 7.42 9.47
CA GLY A 224 -9.45 8.55 9.77
C GLY A 224 -10.24 9.08 8.58
N GLU A 225 -9.89 8.71 7.35
CA GLU A 225 -10.61 9.12 6.13
C GLU A 225 -10.96 7.90 5.27
N ASP A 226 -9.96 7.23 4.68
CA ASP A 226 -10.15 6.19 3.64
C ASP A 226 -10.97 4.99 4.15
N PHE A 227 -10.57 4.41 5.30
CA PHE A 227 -11.23 3.26 5.92
C PHE A 227 -12.15 3.65 7.08
N LYS A 228 -12.37 4.95 7.35
CA LYS A 228 -13.14 5.38 8.52
C LYS A 228 -14.54 4.80 8.54
N GLN A 229 -15.28 4.93 7.43
CA GLN A 229 -16.66 4.44 7.34
C GLN A 229 -16.71 2.92 7.47
N PHE A 230 -15.76 2.23 6.82
CA PHE A 230 -15.63 0.78 6.90
C PHE A 230 -15.35 0.31 8.34
N ASN A 231 -14.37 0.91 9.03
CA ASN A 231 -14.01 0.56 10.40
C ASN A 231 -15.11 0.93 11.40
N GLN A 232 -15.84 2.03 11.18
CA GLN A 232 -17.02 2.41 11.96
C GLN A 232 -18.16 1.40 11.80
N LEU A 233 -18.38 0.91 10.57
CA LEU A 233 -19.36 -0.13 10.29
C LEU A 233 -19.00 -1.43 11.02
N LEU A 234 -17.73 -1.85 10.93
CA LEU A 234 -17.21 -3.05 11.60
C LEU A 234 -17.21 -2.93 13.13
N SER A 235 -17.07 -1.71 13.68
CA SER A 235 -17.15 -1.39 15.11
C SER A 235 -16.40 -2.39 16.01
N PRO A 236 -15.08 -2.55 15.82
CA PRO A 236 -14.31 -3.63 16.42
C PRO A 236 -14.31 -3.56 17.96
N VAL A 237 -14.42 -4.71 18.62
CA VAL A 237 -14.11 -4.88 20.05
C VAL A 237 -12.74 -5.52 20.17
N MET A 238 -11.81 -4.85 20.84
CA MET A 238 -10.51 -5.44 21.18
C MET A 238 -10.52 -5.92 22.63
N LEU A 239 -10.28 -7.21 22.85
CA LEU A 239 -10.11 -7.82 24.16
C LEU A 239 -8.75 -8.52 24.24
N SER A 240 -8.15 -8.59 25.41
CA SER A 240 -6.92 -9.35 25.65
C SER A 240 -6.94 -10.08 26.98
N THR A 241 -6.19 -11.19 27.06
CA THR A 241 -6.04 -12.00 28.26
C THR A 241 -4.79 -11.59 29.02
N LEU A 242 -4.94 -11.25 30.31
CA LEU A 242 -3.82 -10.95 31.21
C LEU A 242 -3.05 -12.24 31.57
N GLU A 243 -1.86 -12.09 32.16
CA GLU A 243 -1.08 -13.23 32.68
C GLU A 243 -1.85 -14.08 33.70
N THR A 244 -2.73 -13.43 34.46
CA THR A 244 -3.64 -14.04 35.45
C THR A 244 -4.75 -14.88 34.81
N GLY A 245 -4.92 -14.84 33.49
CA GLY A 245 -6.01 -15.49 32.76
C GLY A 245 -7.29 -14.66 32.66
N LYS A 246 -7.35 -13.49 33.31
CA LYS A 246 -8.51 -12.59 33.22
C LYS A 246 -8.58 -11.94 31.84
N ILE A 247 -9.74 -11.98 31.20
CA ILE A 247 -10.02 -11.25 29.96
C ILE A 247 -10.40 -9.80 30.32
N VAL A 248 -9.82 -8.85 29.58
CA VAL A 248 -10.06 -7.42 29.76
C VAL A 248 -10.24 -6.74 28.40
N ARG A 249 -10.89 -5.58 28.41
CA ARG A 249 -11.02 -4.73 27.22
C ARG A 249 -9.69 -4.03 26.92
N GLY A 250 -9.37 -3.88 25.64
CA GLY A 250 -8.12 -3.28 25.15
C GLY A 250 -7.01 -4.32 24.97
N LEU A 251 -5.80 -3.85 24.69
CA LEU A 251 -4.64 -4.69 24.31
C LEU A 251 -3.57 -4.77 25.41
N ILE A 252 -3.95 -4.55 26.67
CA ILE A 252 -3.01 -4.60 27.81
C ILE A 252 -2.39 -5.98 28.04
N GLY A 253 -3.10 -7.07 27.69
CA GLY A 253 -2.56 -8.43 27.73
C GLY A 253 -1.59 -8.77 26.60
N VAL A 254 -1.48 -7.89 25.58
CA VAL A 254 -0.55 -8.07 24.45
C VAL A 254 0.82 -7.46 24.82
N PRO A 255 1.94 -8.17 24.61
CA PRO A 255 3.27 -7.66 24.95
C PRO A 255 3.64 -6.36 24.22
N ASP A 256 4.34 -5.45 24.92
CA ASP A 256 4.83 -4.19 24.34
C ASP A 256 6.21 -4.31 23.67
N LYS A 257 6.94 -5.40 23.95
CA LYS A 257 8.29 -5.64 23.45
C LYS A 257 8.34 -6.90 22.58
N GLY A 258 9.01 -6.76 21.43
CA GLY A 258 9.19 -7.83 20.46
C GLY A 258 10.39 -8.73 20.76
N PRO A 259 10.54 -9.84 20.03
CA PRO A 259 9.68 -10.27 18.91
C PRO A 259 8.37 -10.90 19.38
N VAL A 260 7.27 -10.55 18.69
CA VAL A 260 5.92 -11.10 18.93
C VAL A 260 5.40 -11.69 17.63
N LEU A 261 4.77 -12.87 17.71
CA LEU A 261 4.07 -13.51 16.60
C LEU A 261 2.59 -13.62 16.94
N PHE A 262 1.75 -12.84 16.29
CA PHE A 262 0.30 -12.99 16.32
C PHE A 262 -0.11 -14.13 15.38
N VAL A 263 -0.86 -15.09 15.91
CA VAL A 263 -1.35 -16.25 15.17
C VAL A 263 -2.85 -16.36 15.33
N GLY A 264 -3.60 -16.39 14.24
CA GLY A 264 -5.07 -16.44 14.31
C GLY A 264 -5.73 -17.03 13.06
N TYR A 265 -7.05 -17.10 13.11
CA TYR A 265 -7.92 -17.49 12.00
C TYR A 265 -8.12 -16.31 11.04
N HIS A 266 -8.01 -16.54 9.73
CA HIS A 266 -8.22 -15.52 8.72
C HIS A 266 -9.70 -15.42 8.35
N GLN A 267 -10.32 -14.26 8.58
CA GLN A 267 -11.73 -14.07 8.23
C GLN A 267 -11.92 -13.96 6.71
N LEU A 268 -13.14 -14.22 6.26
CA LEU A 268 -13.61 -14.06 4.90
C LEU A 268 -13.16 -12.72 4.31
N MET A 269 -12.55 -12.76 3.14
CA MET A 269 -12.03 -11.60 2.40
C MET A 269 -11.05 -10.71 3.20
N ALA A 270 -10.44 -11.24 4.27
CA ALA A 270 -9.50 -10.49 5.11
C ALA A 270 -10.10 -9.20 5.74
N MET A 271 -11.42 -9.18 5.98
CA MET A 271 -12.13 -7.99 6.47
C MET A 271 -11.62 -7.48 7.83
N GLU A 272 -11.05 -8.37 8.63
CA GLU A 272 -10.52 -8.05 9.95
C GLU A 272 -9.26 -7.19 9.88
N LEU A 273 -8.50 -7.23 8.78
CA LEU A 273 -7.16 -6.63 8.71
C LEU A 273 -7.15 -5.13 8.98
N SER A 274 -8.07 -4.37 8.37
CA SER A 274 -8.09 -2.91 8.54
C SER A 274 -8.27 -2.51 10.01
N THR A 275 -9.26 -3.10 10.69
CA THR A 275 -9.56 -2.79 12.10
C THR A 275 -8.54 -3.38 13.07
N LEU A 276 -8.01 -4.56 12.78
CA LEU A 276 -6.94 -5.20 13.55
C LEU A 276 -5.66 -4.34 13.53
N LEU A 277 -5.23 -3.94 12.33
CA LEU A 277 -4.07 -3.09 12.15
C LEU A 277 -4.27 -1.73 12.82
N GLU A 278 -5.43 -1.10 12.64
CA GLU A 278 -5.73 0.17 13.33
C GLU A 278 -5.58 0.04 14.85
N GLY A 279 -6.18 -0.99 15.45
CA GLY A 279 -6.11 -1.21 16.90
C GLY A 279 -4.67 -1.47 17.38
N LEU A 280 -3.92 -2.32 16.67
CA LEU A 280 -2.54 -2.61 17.03
C LEU A 280 -1.61 -1.41 16.84
N PHE A 281 -1.73 -0.65 15.75
CA PHE A 281 -0.87 0.52 15.49
C PHE A 281 -1.14 1.68 16.47
N ARG A 282 -2.33 1.76 17.08
CA ARG A 282 -2.65 2.78 18.09
C ARG A 282 -1.93 2.55 19.41
N GLU A 283 -1.74 1.28 19.80
CA GLU A 283 -1.26 0.92 21.14
C GLU A 283 0.12 0.26 21.12
N LYS A 284 0.51 -0.37 20.00
CA LYS A 284 1.67 -1.26 19.89
C LYS A 284 2.59 -0.87 18.74
N LYS A 285 3.75 -1.53 18.71
CA LYS A 285 4.72 -1.40 17.62
C LYS A 285 4.11 -1.85 16.29
N ALA A 286 4.62 -1.29 15.20
CA ALA A 286 4.22 -1.66 13.85
C ALA A 286 4.24 -3.17 13.59
N VAL A 287 3.11 -3.70 13.12
CA VAL A 287 2.91 -5.12 12.86
C VAL A 287 3.18 -5.44 11.40
N ARG A 288 3.98 -6.47 11.15
CA ARG A 288 4.46 -6.89 9.83
C ARG A 288 3.69 -8.16 9.41
N GLY A 289 2.72 -8.01 8.51
CA GLY A 289 1.92 -9.13 8.03
C GLY A 289 2.67 -10.03 7.03
N LEU A 290 2.57 -11.35 7.20
CA LEU A 290 3.04 -12.31 6.22
C LEU A 290 1.91 -12.59 5.22
N ALA A 291 2.01 -12.02 4.02
CA ALA A 291 0.94 -12.03 3.04
C ALA A 291 1.30 -12.88 1.80
N HIS A 292 0.28 -13.36 1.10
CA HIS A 292 0.44 -14.17 -0.11
C HIS A 292 1.16 -13.37 -1.21
N LYS A 293 2.00 -14.02 -2.02
CA LYS A 293 2.83 -13.35 -3.04
C LYS A 293 2.03 -12.59 -4.09
N VAL A 294 0.78 -13.00 -4.33
CA VAL A 294 -0.18 -12.32 -5.23
C VAL A 294 -0.36 -10.83 -4.94
N PHE A 295 -0.15 -10.39 -3.69
CA PHE A 295 -0.27 -8.98 -3.33
C PHE A 295 0.98 -8.15 -3.66
N PHE A 296 2.07 -8.79 -4.06
CA PHE A 296 3.36 -8.16 -4.35
C PHE A 296 3.84 -8.39 -5.79
N GLU A 297 3.34 -9.45 -6.43
CA GLU A 297 3.77 -9.94 -7.73
C GLU A 297 2.59 -9.94 -8.72
N GLY A 298 2.87 -9.57 -9.98
CA GLY A 298 1.90 -9.63 -11.08
C GLY A 298 1.09 -8.35 -11.33
N ASN A 299 0.25 -8.41 -12.36
CA ASN A 299 -0.70 -7.35 -12.72
C ASN A 299 -1.82 -7.16 -11.66
N PHE A 300 -1.77 -7.82 -10.50
CA PHE A 300 -2.74 -7.61 -9.42
C PHE A 300 -2.62 -6.23 -8.76
N GLY A 301 -1.44 -5.61 -8.84
CA GLY A 301 -1.25 -4.20 -8.49
C GLY A 301 -1.83 -3.20 -9.50
N THR A 302 -2.62 -3.66 -10.48
CA THR A 302 -3.28 -2.86 -11.53
C THR A 302 -4.71 -2.45 -11.18
N LEU A 303 -5.10 -2.50 -9.90
CA LEU A 303 -6.01 -1.47 -9.41
C LEU A 303 -5.23 -0.14 -9.50
N HIS A 304 -5.34 0.43 -10.69
CA HIS A 304 -4.72 1.65 -11.16
C HIS A 304 -5.20 2.90 -10.41
N GLU A 305 -6.00 2.73 -9.37
CA GLU A 305 -6.58 3.80 -8.57
C GLU A 305 -5.54 4.42 -7.63
N GLU A 306 -5.88 5.58 -7.05
CA GLU A 306 -4.95 6.41 -6.27
C GLU A 306 -4.31 5.67 -5.10
N LEU A 307 -5.05 4.76 -4.46
CA LEU A 307 -4.57 3.87 -3.42
C LEU A 307 -5.41 2.59 -3.39
N SER A 308 -4.86 1.48 -3.84
CA SER A 308 -5.53 0.18 -3.73
C SER A 308 -5.43 -0.37 -2.30
N LEU A 309 -6.36 -1.25 -1.89
CA LEU A 309 -6.25 -2.04 -0.65
C LEU A 309 -4.90 -2.77 -0.55
N PHE A 310 -4.31 -3.15 -1.69
CA PHE A 310 -2.99 -3.78 -1.77
C PHE A 310 -1.84 -2.82 -1.48
N ASP A 311 -1.96 -1.56 -1.92
CA ASP A 311 -1.00 -0.52 -1.57
C ASP A 311 -0.98 -0.29 -0.07
N ALA A 312 -2.14 -0.29 0.59
CA ALA A 312 -2.23 -0.19 2.04
C ALA A 312 -1.47 -1.34 2.73
N LEU A 313 -1.64 -2.60 2.30
CA LEU A 313 -0.87 -3.72 2.85
C LEU A 313 0.65 -3.48 2.77
N CYS A 314 1.14 -3.01 1.62
CA CYS A 314 2.57 -2.69 1.45
C CYS A 314 3.02 -1.51 2.33
N MET A 315 2.25 -0.42 2.37
CA MET A 315 2.55 0.76 3.17
C MET A 315 2.63 0.46 4.67
N TYR A 316 1.80 -0.46 5.16
CA TYR A 316 1.77 -0.90 6.54
C TYR A 316 2.71 -2.07 6.84
N GLY A 317 3.54 -2.46 5.87
CA GLY A 317 4.69 -3.33 6.09
C GLY A 317 4.41 -4.81 5.90
N ALA A 318 3.35 -5.19 5.19
CA ALA A 318 3.18 -6.56 4.76
C ALA A 318 4.41 -7.00 3.93
N VAL A 319 4.83 -8.25 4.10
CA VAL A 319 5.92 -8.87 3.35
C VAL A 319 5.45 -10.19 2.75
N PRO A 320 6.01 -10.61 1.60
CA PRO A 320 5.74 -11.92 1.04
C PRO A 320 6.07 -13.01 2.06
N ILE A 321 5.15 -13.95 2.24
CA ILE A 321 5.36 -15.11 3.11
C ILE A 321 6.47 -16.01 2.54
N ASN A 322 7.56 -16.13 3.30
CA ASN A 322 8.61 -17.13 3.11
C ASN A 322 9.48 -17.22 4.38
N PRO A 323 10.23 -18.33 4.58
CA PRO A 323 11.06 -18.51 5.77
C PRO A 323 12.11 -17.42 5.98
N THR A 324 12.70 -16.90 4.89
CA THR A 324 13.75 -15.86 4.94
C THR A 324 13.22 -14.54 5.49
N ASN A 325 12.04 -14.10 5.05
CA ASN A 325 11.41 -12.88 5.53
C ASN A 325 10.98 -13.02 6.99
N MET A 326 10.38 -14.14 7.38
CA MET A 326 10.03 -14.43 8.78
C MET A 326 11.28 -14.41 9.67
N TYR A 327 12.37 -15.06 9.24
CA TYR A 327 13.65 -15.04 9.95
C TYR A 327 14.17 -13.61 10.16
N LYS A 328 14.21 -12.79 9.11
CA LYS A 328 14.70 -11.39 9.18
C LYS A 328 13.82 -10.54 10.10
N LEU A 329 12.51 -10.75 10.10
CA LEU A 329 11.58 -10.03 10.97
C LEU A 329 11.83 -10.36 12.45
N PHE A 330 11.95 -11.65 12.79
CA PHE A 330 12.23 -12.06 14.17
C PHE A 330 13.61 -11.62 14.64
N GLN A 331 14.64 -11.72 13.79
CA GLN A 331 15.99 -11.23 14.09
C GLN A 331 15.99 -9.73 14.45
N ARG A 332 15.04 -8.95 13.93
CA ARG A 332 14.90 -7.51 14.14
C ARG A 332 13.92 -7.14 15.27
N ASN A 333 13.48 -8.12 16.06
CA ASN A 333 12.52 -7.92 17.16
C ASN A 333 11.23 -7.23 16.68
N GLU A 334 10.74 -7.59 15.49
CA GLU A 334 9.49 -7.06 14.93
C GLU A 334 8.27 -7.80 15.47
N PHE A 335 7.12 -7.15 15.34
CA PHE A 335 5.82 -7.76 15.58
C PHE A 335 5.35 -8.35 14.26
N VAL A 336 4.98 -9.62 14.23
CA VAL A 336 4.66 -10.36 13.01
C VAL A 336 3.24 -10.90 13.10
N LEU A 337 2.46 -10.76 12.03
CA LEU A 337 1.12 -11.34 11.91
C LEU A 337 1.15 -12.50 10.92
N LEU A 338 0.68 -13.66 11.36
CA LEU A 338 0.59 -14.88 10.58
C LEU A 338 -0.81 -15.49 10.68
N TYR A 339 -1.38 -15.78 9.53
CA TYR A 339 -2.55 -16.65 9.40
C TYR A 339 -2.10 -17.99 8.84
N PRO A 340 -1.97 -19.04 9.66
CA PRO A 340 -1.43 -20.31 9.17
C PRO A 340 -2.31 -20.98 8.13
N GLY A 341 -3.63 -20.75 8.07
CA GLY A 341 -4.44 -21.23 6.95
C GLY A 341 -4.34 -20.37 5.69
N GLY A 342 -4.05 -19.07 5.85
CA GLY A 342 -3.80 -18.14 4.75
C GLY A 342 -5.01 -17.96 3.85
N VAL A 343 -4.79 -17.90 2.53
CA VAL A 343 -5.85 -17.65 1.54
C VAL A 343 -6.99 -18.69 1.59
N ARG A 344 -6.70 -19.94 1.99
CA ARG A 344 -7.71 -21.00 2.12
C ARG A 344 -8.76 -20.71 3.19
N GLU A 345 -8.37 -19.98 4.24
CA GLU A 345 -9.28 -19.48 5.28
C GLU A 345 -9.96 -18.18 4.82
N ALA A 346 -9.20 -17.25 4.22
CA ALA A 346 -9.75 -15.98 3.72
C ALA A 346 -10.83 -16.16 2.64
N LEU A 347 -10.74 -17.26 1.88
CA LEU A 347 -11.66 -17.64 0.82
C LEU A 347 -12.35 -18.97 1.16
N HIS A 348 -12.71 -19.14 2.43
CA HIS A 348 -13.41 -20.35 2.86
C HIS A 348 -14.73 -20.53 2.10
N ARG A 349 -15.15 -21.78 1.97
CA ARG A 349 -16.33 -22.19 1.21
C ARG A 349 -17.58 -22.18 2.11
N LYS A 350 -18.74 -22.53 1.53
CA LYS A 350 -19.99 -22.64 2.28
C LYS A 350 -19.86 -23.61 3.45
N GLY A 351 -20.30 -23.17 4.63
CA GLY A 351 -20.27 -23.98 5.86
C GLY A 351 -18.89 -24.09 6.52
N GLU A 352 -17.85 -23.47 5.96
CA GLU A 352 -16.48 -23.56 6.47
C GLU A 352 -16.07 -22.35 7.35
N SER A 353 -16.99 -21.43 7.63
CA SER A 353 -16.73 -20.28 8.52
C SER A 353 -16.17 -20.75 9.86
N TYR A 354 -15.13 -20.06 10.33
CA TYR A 354 -14.43 -20.33 11.59
C TYR A 354 -13.66 -21.66 11.66
N GLN A 355 -13.44 -22.35 10.54
CA GLN A 355 -12.62 -23.57 10.51
C GLN A 355 -11.15 -23.25 10.19
N CYS A 356 -10.23 -23.79 11.00
CA CYS A 356 -8.80 -23.56 10.83
C CYS A 356 -8.16 -24.58 9.86
N PHE A 357 -7.84 -24.15 8.64
CA PHE A 357 -7.24 -24.95 7.57
C PHE A 357 -5.70 -24.88 7.59
N TRP A 358 -5.14 -25.17 8.76
CA TRP A 358 -3.71 -25.06 9.01
C TRP A 358 -2.94 -26.23 8.37
N PRO A 359 -1.73 -25.99 7.81
CA PRO A 359 -0.90 -27.06 7.24
C PRO A 359 -0.45 -28.05 8.34
N ASN A 360 0.01 -29.24 7.96
CA ASN A 360 0.40 -30.24 8.97
C ASN A 360 1.84 -30.04 9.50
N LYS A 361 2.54 -28.99 9.06
CA LYS A 361 3.96 -28.76 9.37
C LYS A 361 4.13 -27.67 10.43
N PRO A 362 4.79 -27.92 11.57
CA PRO A 362 4.94 -26.97 12.68
C PRO A 362 6.08 -25.95 12.48
N GLU A 363 6.35 -25.53 11.25
CA GLU A 363 7.57 -24.76 10.91
C GLU A 363 7.64 -23.39 11.60
N PHE A 364 6.50 -22.70 11.73
CA PHE A 364 6.49 -21.38 12.37
C PHE A 364 6.82 -21.48 13.87
N VAL A 365 6.43 -22.58 14.53
CA VAL A 365 6.72 -22.82 15.95
C VAL A 365 8.21 -23.05 16.16
N ARG A 366 8.85 -23.83 15.29
CA ARG A 366 10.30 -24.04 15.32
C ARG A 366 11.06 -22.72 15.11
N MET A 367 10.60 -21.91 14.15
CA MET A 367 11.17 -20.59 13.90
C MET A 367 10.98 -19.65 15.10
N ALA A 368 9.79 -19.66 15.72
CA ALA A 368 9.51 -18.87 16.92
C ALA A 368 10.44 -19.26 18.08
N ALA A 369 10.58 -20.56 18.35
CA ALA A 369 11.47 -21.09 19.39
C ALA A 369 12.93 -20.67 19.20
N ARG A 370 13.43 -20.75 17.95
CA ARG A 370 14.81 -20.35 17.60
C ARG A 370 15.16 -18.92 18.01
N PHE A 371 14.19 -18.01 17.98
CA PHE A 371 14.38 -16.60 18.32
C PHE A 371 13.79 -16.23 19.69
N GLY A 372 13.24 -17.19 20.43
CA GLY A 372 12.53 -16.93 21.68
C GLY A 372 11.34 -15.99 21.52
N VAL A 373 10.63 -16.09 20.40
CA VAL A 373 9.46 -15.26 20.06
C VAL A 373 8.30 -15.55 20.99
N THR A 374 7.59 -14.51 21.42
CA THR A 374 6.33 -14.68 22.15
C THR A 374 5.20 -14.87 21.15
N ILE A 375 4.56 -16.04 21.15
CA ILE A 375 3.39 -16.33 20.32
C ILE A 375 2.15 -15.82 21.04
N VAL A 376 1.32 -15.02 20.37
CA VAL A 376 0.04 -14.55 20.88
C VAL A 376 -1.07 -15.12 19.99
N PRO A 377 -1.74 -16.20 20.41
CA PRO A 377 -2.91 -16.70 19.69
C PRO A 377 -4.02 -15.65 19.78
N PHE A 378 -4.78 -15.44 18.71
CA PHE A 378 -5.95 -14.57 18.74
C PHE A 378 -7.11 -15.15 17.92
N GLY A 379 -8.32 -14.90 18.40
CA GLY A 379 -9.56 -15.18 17.68
C GLY A 379 -10.17 -13.90 17.12
N CYS A 380 -10.80 -13.99 15.95
CA CYS A 380 -11.64 -12.95 15.37
C CYS A 380 -13.00 -13.54 15.01
N VAL A 381 -14.08 -12.83 15.34
CA VAL A 381 -15.46 -13.25 15.06
C VAL A 381 -16.29 -12.08 14.56
N GLY A 382 -17.12 -12.32 13.55
CA GLY A 382 -18.14 -11.39 13.08
C GLY A 382 -18.38 -11.42 11.56
N GLU A 383 -17.52 -12.06 10.76
CA GLU A 383 -17.68 -12.12 9.29
C GLU A 383 -19.07 -12.55 8.81
N ASP A 384 -19.69 -13.50 9.53
CA ASP A 384 -20.97 -14.12 9.24
C ASP A 384 -22.17 -13.20 9.50
N ASP A 385 -21.95 -12.11 10.24
CA ASP A 385 -22.92 -11.03 10.44
C ASP A 385 -22.93 -10.01 9.29
N PHE A 386 -21.88 -9.99 8.46
CA PHE A 386 -21.77 -9.06 7.33
C PHE A 386 -22.17 -9.72 6.02
N PHE A 387 -21.77 -10.97 5.80
CA PHE A 387 -21.93 -11.64 4.53
C PHE A 387 -22.38 -13.09 4.65
N GLU A 388 -23.07 -13.56 3.62
CA GLU A 388 -23.33 -14.97 3.35
C GLU A 388 -22.63 -15.39 2.06
N VAL A 389 -21.91 -16.51 2.09
CA VAL A 389 -21.31 -17.08 0.88
C VAL A 389 -22.39 -17.81 0.10
N VAL A 390 -22.80 -17.26 -1.05
CA VAL A 390 -23.87 -17.84 -1.89
C VAL A 390 -23.33 -18.63 -3.09
N VAL A 391 -22.14 -18.30 -3.57
CA VAL A 391 -21.43 -19.07 -4.60
C VAL A 391 -19.95 -19.13 -4.20
N ASP A 392 -19.42 -20.34 -4.05
CA ASP A 392 -18.02 -20.57 -3.71
C ASP A 392 -17.26 -21.30 -4.83
N TYR A 393 -15.99 -21.62 -4.59
CA TYR A 393 -15.16 -22.38 -5.53
C TYR A 393 -15.81 -23.67 -6.04
N ASN A 394 -16.50 -24.43 -5.19
CA ASN A 394 -17.10 -25.70 -5.57
C ASN A 394 -18.26 -25.54 -6.56
N ASP A 395 -18.97 -24.41 -6.48
CA ASP A 395 -19.98 -24.06 -7.47
C ASP A 395 -19.32 -23.55 -8.76
N GLN A 396 -18.33 -22.66 -8.62
CA GLN A 396 -17.67 -21.98 -9.74
C GLN A 396 -16.93 -22.96 -10.66
N LYS A 397 -16.26 -23.97 -10.10
CA LYS A 397 -15.52 -24.98 -10.89
C LYS A 397 -16.42 -25.84 -11.78
N ASN A 398 -17.72 -25.88 -11.51
CA ASN A 398 -18.70 -26.60 -12.34
C ASN A 398 -19.16 -25.76 -13.55
N ILE A 399 -18.81 -24.47 -13.61
CA ILE A 399 -19.12 -23.57 -14.72
C ILE A 399 -17.87 -23.47 -15.59
N PRO A 400 -17.86 -23.99 -16.84
CA PRO A 400 -16.64 -24.11 -17.64
C PRO A 400 -15.82 -22.81 -17.77
N TYR A 401 -16.48 -21.70 -18.08
CA TYR A 401 -15.81 -20.40 -18.23
C TYR A 401 -15.16 -19.91 -16.92
N LEU A 402 -15.83 -20.08 -15.77
CA LEU A 402 -15.27 -19.70 -14.47
C LEU A 402 -14.16 -20.62 -14.04
N ARG A 403 -14.30 -21.94 -14.26
CA ARG A 403 -13.25 -22.91 -13.99
C ARG A 403 -11.98 -22.59 -14.77
N ASP A 404 -12.10 -22.33 -16.07
CA ASP A 404 -10.96 -22.06 -16.93
C ASP A 404 -10.31 -20.71 -16.54
N TRP A 405 -11.10 -19.70 -16.16
CA TRP A 405 -10.60 -18.44 -15.62
C TRP A 405 -9.84 -18.63 -14.29
N ILE A 406 -10.40 -19.37 -13.32
CA ILE A 406 -9.75 -19.66 -12.04
C ILE A 406 -8.46 -20.45 -12.26
N THR A 407 -8.48 -21.44 -13.15
CA THR A 407 -7.30 -22.27 -13.46
C THR A 407 -6.18 -21.41 -14.04
N SER A 408 -6.47 -20.65 -15.10
CA SER A 408 -5.51 -19.72 -15.72
C SER A 408 -4.99 -18.69 -14.72
N PHE A 409 -5.85 -18.16 -13.86
CA PHE A 409 -5.45 -17.20 -12.83
C PHE A 409 -4.43 -17.79 -11.85
N ASN A 410 -4.63 -19.04 -11.43
CA ASN A 410 -3.80 -19.69 -10.43
C ASN A 410 -2.51 -20.28 -11.02
N GLU A 411 -2.48 -20.64 -12.31
CA GLU A 411 -1.26 -21.09 -13.01
C GLU A 411 -0.14 -20.03 -12.99
N ASP A 412 -0.52 -18.75 -13.07
CA ASP A 412 0.41 -17.62 -13.04
C ASP A 412 0.93 -17.29 -11.62
N LEU A 413 0.39 -17.94 -10.58
CA LEU A 413 0.74 -17.64 -9.19
C LEU A 413 1.85 -18.56 -8.67
N PRO A 414 2.89 -17.99 -8.04
CA PRO A 414 3.91 -18.78 -7.38
C PRO A 414 3.30 -19.47 -6.16
N SER A 415 3.27 -20.80 -6.19
CA SER A 415 2.74 -21.60 -5.10
C SER A 415 3.55 -21.43 -3.81
N VAL A 416 2.82 -21.36 -2.70
CA VAL A 416 3.38 -21.22 -1.35
C VAL A 416 3.36 -22.58 -0.61
N ARG A 417 2.65 -23.59 -1.13
CA ARG A 417 2.38 -24.87 -0.44
C ARG A 417 2.47 -26.13 -1.30
N ASP A 418 3.24 -26.14 -2.39
CA ASP A 418 3.40 -27.32 -3.28
C ASP A 418 3.69 -28.65 -2.58
N THR A 419 4.26 -28.60 -1.38
CA THR A 419 4.62 -29.80 -0.58
C THR A 419 3.58 -30.22 0.45
N VAL A 420 2.40 -29.57 0.51
CA VAL A 420 1.29 -29.90 1.42
C VAL A 420 0.22 -30.63 0.63
N ILE A 421 -0.03 -31.90 0.97
CA ILE A 421 -1.00 -32.74 0.26
C ILE A 421 -2.40 -32.56 0.88
N GLY A 422 -3.43 -32.50 0.03
CA GLY A 422 -4.84 -32.44 0.43
C GLY A 422 -5.41 -31.02 0.54
N GLU A 423 -6.59 -30.87 1.13
CA GLU A 423 -7.34 -29.60 1.19
C GLU A 423 -6.58 -28.45 1.89
N ASN A 424 -5.68 -28.75 2.83
CA ASN A 424 -4.85 -27.75 3.52
C ASN A 424 -3.72 -27.17 2.62
N GLY A 425 -3.41 -27.88 1.53
CA GLY A 425 -2.48 -27.44 0.48
C GLY A 425 -3.17 -26.74 -0.68
N ASN A 426 -4.49 -26.89 -0.83
CA ASN A 426 -5.26 -26.16 -1.83
C ASN A 426 -5.30 -24.67 -1.44
N GLN A 427 -4.72 -23.83 -2.29
CA GLN A 427 -4.72 -22.36 -2.13
C GLN A 427 -5.32 -21.66 -3.35
N ASP A 428 -6.26 -22.32 -4.03
CA ASP A 428 -6.92 -21.78 -5.22
C ASP A 428 -7.55 -20.42 -4.90
N VAL A 429 -6.94 -19.38 -5.45
CA VAL A 429 -7.44 -18.02 -5.37
C VAL A 429 -8.68 -17.94 -6.26
N HIS A 430 -9.80 -17.64 -5.65
CA HIS A 430 -11.08 -17.44 -6.31
C HIS A 430 -11.81 -16.29 -5.62
N LEU A 431 -12.77 -15.68 -6.30
CA LEU A 431 -13.58 -14.63 -5.67
C LEU A 431 -14.98 -15.21 -5.38
N PRO A 432 -15.34 -15.48 -4.11
CA PRO A 432 -16.68 -15.94 -3.79
C PRO A 432 -17.72 -14.85 -4.06
N VAL A 433 -18.95 -15.26 -4.36
CA VAL A 433 -20.09 -14.34 -4.45
C VAL A 433 -20.71 -14.24 -3.06
N LEU A 434 -20.82 -13.02 -2.56
CA LEU A 434 -21.25 -12.70 -1.21
C LEU A 434 -22.59 -11.96 -1.22
N LEU A 435 -23.51 -12.36 -0.37
CA LEU A 435 -24.77 -11.65 -0.11
C LEU A 435 -24.63 -10.84 1.18
N PRO A 436 -24.81 -9.50 1.16
CA PRO A 436 -24.71 -8.68 2.36
C PRO A 436 -25.89 -8.93 3.33
N LYS A 437 -25.61 -8.90 4.63
CA LYS A 437 -26.59 -8.99 5.72
C LYS A 437 -26.71 -7.68 6.49
N VAL A 438 -27.66 -7.61 7.43
CA VAL A 438 -27.72 -6.50 8.39
C VAL A 438 -26.45 -6.52 9.24
N PRO A 439 -25.60 -5.47 9.17
CA PRO A 439 -24.26 -5.53 9.73
C PRO A 439 -24.23 -5.74 11.24
N GLY A 440 -23.50 -6.78 11.66
CA GLY A 440 -23.09 -6.99 13.04
C GLY A 440 -21.88 -6.15 13.41
N ARG A 441 -20.96 -6.68 14.22
CA ARG A 441 -19.65 -6.08 14.52
C ARG A 441 -18.57 -7.15 14.62
N LEU A 442 -17.31 -6.72 14.55
CA LEU A 442 -16.16 -7.59 14.77
C LEU A 442 -15.73 -7.62 16.24
N TYR A 443 -15.29 -8.79 16.68
CA TYR A 443 -14.74 -9.04 18.00
C TYR A 443 -13.38 -9.71 17.88
N PHE A 444 -12.40 -9.19 18.59
CA PHE A 444 -11.05 -9.72 18.69
C PHE A 444 -10.76 -10.10 20.13
N LEU A 445 -10.17 -11.27 20.33
CA LEU A 445 -9.66 -11.70 21.62
C LEU A 445 -8.24 -12.23 21.45
N PHE A 446 -7.29 -11.51 22.03
CA PHE A 446 -5.90 -11.94 22.14
C PHE A 446 -5.74 -12.82 23.37
N GLY A 447 -5.40 -14.08 23.16
CA GLY A 447 -5.20 -15.07 24.23
C GLY A 447 -3.92 -14.82 25.02
N LYS A 448 -3.67 -15.73 25.98
CA LYS A 448 -2.49 -15.65 26.84
C LYS A 448 -1.20 -15.79 26.00
N PRO A 449 -0.21 -14.90 26.16
CA PRO A 449 1.06 -15.02 25.46
C PRO A 449 1.81 -16.32 25.82
N ILE A 450 2.30 -17.02 24.80
CA ILE A 450 3.10 -18.24 24.92
C ILE A 450 4.56 -17.89 24.65
N VAL A 451 5.39 -17.93 25.69
CA VAL A 451 6.81 -17.60 25.60
C VAL A 451 7.59 -18.82 25.14
N THR A 452 8.21 -18.76 23.96
CA THR A 452 9.02 -19.87 23.43
C THR A 452 10.49 -19.84 23.85
N LYS A 453 10.92 -18.75 24.51
CA LYS A 453 12.29 -18.59 25.01
C LYS A 453 12.65 -19.72 25.98
N GLY A 454 13.73 -20.44 25.70
CA GLY A 454 14.20 -21.58 26.51
C GLY A 454 13.58 -22.92 26.12
N MET A 455 12.74 -22.98 25.08
CA MET A 455 12.17 -24.21 24.53
C MET A 455 13.04 -24.76 23.37
N ASP A 456 14.35 -24.90 23.58
CA ASP A 456 15.31 -25.28 22.52
C ASP A 456 15.07 -26.69 21.97
N ASN A 457 14.46 -27.56 22.79
CA ASN A 457 14.03 -28.90 22.41
C ASN A 457 13.06 -28.93 21.22
N LEU A 458 12.29 -27.85 20.98
CA LEU A 458 11.40 -27.72 19.81
C LEU A 458 12.15 -27.74 18.47
N LEU A 459 13.46 -27.49 18.46
CA LEU A 459 14.26 -27.52 17.24
C LEU A 459 14.61 -28.95 16.82
N SER A 460 14.86 -29.84 17.78
CA SER A 460 15.25 -31.23 17.54
C SER A 460 14.09 -32.22 17.65
N ASP A 461 13.10 -31.95 18.52
CA ASP A 461 12.01 -32.86 18.82
C ASP A 461 10.77 -32.52 17.97
N SER A 462 10.44 -33.41 17.03
CA SER A 462 9.26 -33.25 16.18
C SER A 462 7.94 -33.39 16.92
N LYS A 463 7.90 -34.17 18.00
CA LYS A 463 6.67 -34.35 18.78
C LYS A 463 6.34 -33.08 19.54
N GLN A 464 7.32 -32.51 20.25
CA GLN A 464 7.09 -31.28 21.02
C GLN A 464 6.77 -30.08 20.13
N ALA A 465 7.43 -29.95 18.97
CA ALA A 465 7.08 -28.92 17.99
C ALA A 465 5.62 -29.06 17.51
N ASN A 466 5.18 -30.29 17.27
CA ASN A 466 3.80 -30.57 16.89
C ASN A 466 2.81 -30.34 18.04
N ASP A 467 3.17 -30.68 19.27
CA ASP A 467 2.32 -30.47 20.45
C ASP A 467 2.07 -28.97 20.68
N LEU A 468 3.11 -28.13 20.62
CA LEU A 468 2.94 -26.68 20.72
C LEU A 468 2.18 -26.08 19.54
N TYR A 469 2.36 -26.62 18.34
CA TYR A 469 1.60 -26.22 17.15
C TYR A 469 0.11 -26.49 17.32
N LEU A 470 -0.26 -27.72 17.72
CA LEU A 470 -1.63 -28.12 17.97
C LEU A 470 -2.22 -27.36 19.16
N HIS A 471 -1.44 -27.13 20.21
CA HIS A 471 -1.87 -26.29 21.33
C HIS A 471 -2.20 -24.86 20.86
N THR A 472 -1.34 -24.24 20.06
CA THR A 472 -1.61 -22.89 19.51
C THR A 472 -2.88 -22.88 18.65
N LYS A 473 -3.09 -23.91 17.83
CA LYS A 473 -4.32 -24.06 17.02
C LYS A 473 -5.57 -24.17 17.91
N LEU A 474 -5.52 -25.04 18.92
CA LEU A 474 -6.61 -25.24 19.88
C LEU A 474 -6.93 -23.96 20.66
N GLU A 475 -5.91 -23.19 21.06
CA GLU A 475 -6.13 -21.89 21.69
C GLU A 475 -6.89 -20.94 20.77
N VAL A 476 -6.51 -20.83 19.49
CA VAL A 476 -7.25 -20.01 18.50
C VAL A 476 -8.71 -20.46 18.39
N GLU A 477 -8.96 -21.77 18.27
CA GLU A 477 -10.31 -22.35 18.19
C GLU A 477 -11.14 -22.09 19.47
N ASN A 478 -10.51 -22.17 20.64
CA ASN A 478 -11.13 -21.85 21.93
C ASN A 478 -11.52 -20.37 22.03
N LEU A 479 -10.64 -19.46 21.60
CA LEU A 479 -10.89 -18.01 21.62
C LEU A 479 -12.06 -17.65 20.69
N ILE A 480 -12.09 -18.23 19.49
CA ILE A 480 -13.22 -18.09 18.55
C ILE A 480 -14.51 -18.63 19.17
N SER A 481 -14.47 -19.81 19.80
CA SER A 481 -15.64 -20.42 20.43
C SER A 481 -16.18 -19.57 21.58
N TYR A 482 -15.29 -18.99 22.39
CA TYR A 482 -15.67 -18.04 23.43
C TYR A 482 -16.35 -16.80 22.83
N LEU A 483 -15.75 -16.18 21.81
CA LEU A 483 -16.30 -14.99 21.17
C LEU A 483 -17.65 -15.23 20.50
N LYS A 484 -17.83 -16.39 19.83
CA LYS A 484 -19.11 -16.79 19.23
C LYS A 484 -20.24 -16.89 20.25
N ARG A 485 -19.95 -17.34 21.47
CA ARG A 485 -20.94 -17.37 22.56
C ARG A 485 -21.19 -15.98 23.12
N LYS A 486 -20.12 -15.25 23.44
CA LYS A 486 -20.22 -13.96 24.13
C LYS A 486 -20.80 -12.83 23.29
N ARG A 487 -20.60 -12.84 21.97
CA ARG A 487 -21.21 -11.83 21.08
C ARG A 487 -22.75 -11.86 21.09
N GLU A 488 -23.37 -13.00 21.43
CA GLU A 488 -24.82 -13.11 21.52
C GLU A 488 -25.38 -12.32 22.72
N GLU A 489 -24.53 -12.02 23.71
CA GLU A 489 -24.85 -11.18 24.87
C GLU A 489 -24.64 -9.68 24.58
N ASP A 490 -24.12 -9.29 23.41
CA ASP A 490 -23.84 -7.87 23.09
C ASP A 490 -25.12 -7.12 22.62
N PRO A 491 -25.65 -6.17 23.41
CA PRO A 491 -26.80 -5.37 22.99
C PRO A 491 -26.48 -4.43 21.81
N TYR A 492 -25.20 -4.21 21.50
CA TYR A 492 -24.69 -3.38 20.41
C TYR A 492 -24.16 -4.20 19.22
N ARG A 493 -24.43 -5.51 19.16
CA ARG A 493 -24.05 -6.35 18.03
C ARG A 493 -24.61 -5.83 16.72
N SER A 494 -25.90 -5.49 16.68
CA SER A 494 -26.55 -4.94 15.48
C SER A 494 -26.20 -3.48 15.27
N ILE A 495 -26.24 -3.01 14.02
CA ILE A 495 -25.93 -1.62 13.69
C ILE A 495 -26.90 -0.59 14.30
N THR A 496 -28.19 -0.92 14.43
CA THR A 496 -29.22 0.04 14.88
C THR A 496 -28.99 0.58 16.30
N PRO A 497 -28.76 -0.27 17.34
CA PRO A 497 -28.41 0.23 18.68
C PRO A 497 -27.12 1.06 18.69
N ARG A 498 -26.15 0.75 17.82
CA ARG A 498 -24.89 1.52 17.75
C ARG A 498 -25.10 2.92 17.22
N ILE A 499 -25.87 3.06 16.13
CA ILE A 499 -26.21 4.36 15.55
C ILE A 499 -26.95 5.22 16.58
N LEU A 500 -27.93 4.64 17.29
CA LEU A 500 -28.64 5.36 18.34
C LEU A 500 -27.71 5.82 19.47
N TYR A 501 -26.81 4.95 19.93
CA TYR A 501 -25.83 5.30 20.95
C TYR A 501 -24.93 6.46 20.51
N GLN A 502 -24.42 6.41 19.28
CA GLN A 502 -23.56 7.46 18.73
C GLN A 502 -24.32 8.77 18.48
N ALA A 503 -25.62 8.72 18.15
CA ALA A 503 -26.44 9.91 18.03
C ALA A 503 -26.62 10.63 19.37
N ILE A 504 -26.68 9.88 20.48
CA ILE A 504 -26.87 10.43 21.83
C ILE A 504 -25.54 10.92 22.44
N TRP A 505 -24.49 10.11 22.33
CA TRP A 505 -23.21 10.34 23.03
C TRP A 505 -22.10 10.91 22.14
N GLY A 506 -22.37 11.08 20.84
CA GLY A 506 -21.45 11.61 19.84
C GLY A 506 -20.85 10.54 18.92
N ALA A 507 -20.52 10.94 17.69
CA ALA A 507 -20.04 10.04 16.63
C ALA A 507 -18.70 9.35 16.95
N SER A 508 -17.94 9.87 17.90
CA SER A 508 -16.65 9.32 18.35
C SER A 508 -16.74 8.55 19.67
N ALA A 509 -17.94 8.43 20.26
CA ALA A 509 -18.10 7.71 21.51
C ALA A 509 -17.78 6.22 21.34
N GLN A 510 -17.00 5.67 22.27
CA GLN A 510 -16.66 4.26 22.25
C GLN A 510 -17.90 3.43 22.63
N VAL A 511 -18.51 2.79 21.63
CA VAL A 511 -19.72 1.98 21.84
C VAL A 511 -19.42 0.85 22.86
N PRO A 512 -20.29 0.64 23.86
CA PRO A 512 -20.14 -0.46 24.81
C PRO A 512 -20.24 -1.83 24.14
N THR A 513 -19.98 -2.88 24.91
CA THR A 513 -20.11 -4.28 24.49
C THR A 513 -20.40 -5.14 25.72
N PHE A 514 -20.42 -6.46 25.58
CA PHE A 514 -20.60 -7.39 26.68
C PHE A 514 -19.45 -7.30 27.71
N GLU A 515 -19.72 -7.72 28.94
CA GLU A 515 -18.69 -7.90 29.97
C GLU A 515 -17.96 -9.25 29.77
N PRO A 516 -16.61 -9.25 29.65
CA PRO A 516 -15.82 -10.45 29.39
C PRO A 516 -15.90 -11.55 30.46
#